data_AF-A0A7Y2QAT0-F1
#
_entry.id   AF-A0A7Y2QAT0-F1
#
_cell.length_a   1.000
_cell.length_b   1.000
_cell.length_c   1.000
_cell.angle_alpha   90.00
_cell.angle_beta   90.00
_cell.angle_gamma   90.00
#
_symmetry.space_group_name_H-M   'P 1'
#
loop_
_entity.id
_entity.type
_entity.pdbx_description
1 polymer ?
#
loop_
_entity_poly.entity_id
_entity_poly.type
_entity_poly.pdbx_seq_one_letter_code
_entity_poly.pdbx_strand_id
1 'polypeptide(L)'
;MPIKRNGPVTTGTKQNLVEGVQSSPMSPSAVDAVMDQVVVFADQLVDTYSIQVAAGEVGSDGSGTASEEPIIGARAPRALLYGRIQSGKTVSMILTSALALDNGFRVVVVLTTDNVALVRQTASRFKDLDGPRVFAAVKEGSSYEWQGQEGELRDTVSAEGLVLVCAKNHINLPEVIRFLQQLDASNYPVLVLDDEADAATPDTTLAARSTGKANAPQYRSKMNRLVVANDRPEEAGFSLGEELPHSLYVQVTATPYVLFLQKEYADLRPSTTFLLEPGAGYTGGEVFFSQYDPDAAEDERPRNLVFVGATEAILMRRTAPPGLARSINFFVLSACALSVSKGWPTQGFKHLSHTSHKMDEHETVSGYIEAHLNLVRRRLRASVDETREFFREAYNELTRTVQECPALDDLIASARSAIRHAEVIRINSKADVPVYGPRLNFLVGGNILGRGLTIDALLTTYYIREAKTSQMDSVL
;
A
#
# COMPACT_ATOMS: atom_id res chain seq x y z
N MET A 1 -7.51 -27.97 -11.81
CA MET A 1 -7.67 -27.96 -13.28
C MET A 1 -6.46 -27.24 -13.86
N PRO A 2 -5.88 -27.71 -14.99
CA PRO A 2 -4.75 -27.02 -15.57
C PRO A 2 -5.15 -25.62 -16.05
N ILE A 3 -4.28 -24.63 -15.86
CA ILE A 3 -4.44 -23.29 -16.43
C ILE A 3 -3.60 -23.14 -17.72
N LYS A 4 -4.05 -22.27 -18.63
CA LYS A 4 -3.21 -21.71 -19.69
C LYS A 4 -2.21 -20.76 -19.06
N ARG A 5 -0.92 -21.08 -19.19
CA ARG A 5 0.19 -20.28 -18.62
C ARG A 5 0.80 -19.29 -19.61
N ASN A 6 0.58 -19.51 -20.91
CA ASN A 6 1.16 -18.72 -22.00
C ASN A 6 0.06 -18.26 -22.97
N GLY A 7 -1.06 -17.78 -22.45
CA GLY A 7 -2.09 -17.18 -23.29
C GLY A 7 -1.66 -15.82 -23.84
N PRO A 8 -2.42 -15.25 -24.79
CA PRO A 8 -2.09 -13.98 -25.43
C PRO A 8 -1.96 -12.84 -24.42
N VAL A 9 -2.90 -12.73 -23.46
CA VAL A 9 -2.89 -11.65 -22.47
C VAL A 9 -1.67 -11.76 -21.58
N THR A 10 -1.37 -12.96 -21.08
CA THR A 10 -0.20 -13.23 -20.23
C THR A 10 1.11 -12.95 -20.97
N THR A 11 1.22 -13.40 -22.23
CA THR A 11 2.45 -13.24 -23.01
C THR A 11 2.72 -11.77 -23.32
N GLY A 12 1.71 -11.02 -23.78
CA GLY A 12 1.83 -9.59 -24.06
C GLY A 12 2.08 -8.76 -22.81
N THR A 13 1.40 -9.08 -21.70
CA THR A 13 1.61 -8.39 -20.42
C THR A 13 3.04 -8.56 -19.91
N LYS A 14 3.63 -9.76 -20.02
CA LYS A 14 5.03 -9.97 -19.65
C LYS A 14 5.96 -9.09 -20.48
N GLN A 15 5.71 -8.97 -21.78
CA GLN A 15 6.48 -8.13 -22.67
C GLN A 15 6.35 -6.64 -22.29
N ASN A 16 5.13 -6.16 -22.05
CA ASN A 16 4.86 -4.78 -21.64
C ASN A 16 5.59 -4.40 -20.35
N LEU A 17 5.64 -5.30 -19.36
CA LEU A 17 6.36 -5.08 -18.09
C LEU A 17 7.89 -5.04 -18.28
N VAL A 18 8.44 -5.84 -19.21
CA VAL A 18 9.87 -5.82 -19.53
C VAL A 18 10.25 -4.53 -20.27
N GLU A 19 9.41 -4.11 -21.22
CA GLU A 19 9.63 -2.90 -22.02
C GLU A 19 9.32 -1.61 -21.24
N GLY A 20 8.53 -1.70 -20.17
CA GLY A 20 8.11 -0.57 -19.36
C GLY A 20 7.13 0.35 -20.09
N VAL A 21 6.10 -0.23 -20.73
CA VAL A 21 5.13 0.51 -21.54
C VAL A 21 4.35 1.53 -20.71
N GLN A 22 3.80 1.11 -19.56
CA GLN A 22 3.11 1.99 -18.62
C GLN A 22 3.77 2.07 -17.24
N SER A 23 4.61 1.08 -16.91
CA SER A 23 5.36 1.04 -15.65
C SER A 23 6.87 1.14 -15.89
N SER A 24 7.64 1.27 -14.81
CA SER A 24 9.11 1.23 -14.91
C SER A 24 9.56 -0.13 -15.45
N PRO A 25 10.47 -0.17 -16.44
CA PRO A 25 10.89 -1.42 -17.06
C PRO A 25 11.50 -2.37 -16.03
N MET A 26 11.14 -3.64 -16.13
CA MET A 26 11.64 -4.72 -15.27
C MET A 26 12.61 -5.61 -16.04
N SER A 27 13.58 -6.21 -15.34
CA SER A 27 14.40 -7.24 -16.00
C SER A 27 13.53 -8.46 -16.31
N PRO A 28 13.79 -9.18 -17.43
CA PRO A 28 13.08 -10.41 -17.75
C PRO A 28 13.10 -11.41 -16.59
N SER A 29 14.27 -11.58 -15.94
CA SER A 29 14.43 -12.45 -14.79
C SER A 29 13.57 -12.06 -13.58
N ALA A 30 13.31 -10.77 -13.38
CA ALA A 30 12.46 -10.30 -12.29
C ALA A 30 10.98 -10.56 -12.59
N VAL A 31 10.55 -10.37 -13.84
CA VAL A 31 9.19 -10.70 -14.29
C VAL A 31 8.95 -12.21 -14.19
N ASP A 32 9.90 -13.02 -14.66
CA ASP A 32 9.81 -14.49 -14.60
C ASP A 32 9.76 -14.99 -13.14
N ALA A 33 10.57 -14.44 -12.24
CA ALA A 33 10.55 -14.82 -10.82
C ALA A 33 9.22 -14.51 -10.12
N VAL A 34 8.52 -13.44 -10.51
CA VAL A 34 7.16 -13.16 -10.01
C VAL A 34 6.15 -14.08 -10.70
N MET A 35 6.30 -14.31 -12.00
CA MET A 35 5.41 -15.19 -12.77
C MET A 35 5.41 -16.62 -12.23
N ASP A 36 6.57 -17.18 -11.88
CA ASP A 36 6.68 -18.53 -11.32
C ASP A 36 5.84 -18.69 -10.04
N GLN A 37 5.81 -17.66 -9.19
CA GLN A 37 4.98 -17.64 -7.98
C GLN A 37 3.49 -17.45 -8.33
N VAL A 38 3.19 -16.54 -9.25
CA VAL A 38 1.82 -16.18 -9.64
C VAL A 38 1.12 -17.32 -10.38
N VAL A 39 1.84 -18.16 -11.14
CA VAL A 39 1.28 -19.38 -11.76
C VAL A 39 0.76 -20.34 -10.70
N VAL A 40 1.50 -20.55 -9.61
CA VAL A 40 1.06 -21.40 -8.50
C VAL A 40 -0.18 -20.81 -7.83
N PHE A 41 -0.19 -19.50 -7.63
CA PHE A 41 -1.34 -18.81 -7.07
C PHE A 41 -2.58 -18.92 -7.97
N ALA A 42 -2.43 -18.69 -9.28
CA ALA A 42 -3.52 -18.78 -10.24
C ALA A 42 -4.09 -20.20 -10.35
N ASP A 43 -3.25 -21.24 -10.31
CA ASP A 43 -3.70 -22.64 -10.23
C ASP A 43 -4.60 -22.84 -8.99
N GLN A 44 -4.18 -22.34 -7.82
CA GLN A 44 -4.99 -22.40 -6.59
C GLN A 44 -6.30 -21.62 -6.70
N LEU A 45 -6.30 -20.45 -7.35
CA LEU A 45 -7.50 -19.64 -7.55
C LEU A 45 -8.52 -20.35 -8.44
N VAL A 46 -8.07 -20.93 -9.57
CA VAL A 46 -8.94 -21.67 -10.49
C VAL A 46 -9.52 -22.92 -9.83
N ASP A 47 -8.73 -23.63 -9.03
CA ASP A 47 -9.21 -24.77 -8.24
C ASP A 47 -10.25 -24.34 -7.20
N THR A 48 -9.98 -23.26 -6.47
CA THR A 48 -10.90 -22.71 -5.47
C THR A 48 -12.21 -22.28 -6.12
N TYR A 49 -12.15 -21.60 -7.26
CA TYR A 49 -13.32 -21.20 -8.04
C TYR A 49 -14.13 -22.42 -8.50
N SER A 50 -13.47 -23.41 -9.10
CA SER A 50 -14.14 -24.60 -9.63
C SER A 50 -14.87 -25.39 -8.55
N ILE A 51 -14.34 -25.40 -7.31
CA ILE A 51 -14.91 -26.15 -6.18
C ILE A 51 -16.01 -25.36 -5.47
N GLN A 52 -15.87 -24.03 -5.33
CA GLN A 52 -16.74 -23.21 -4.47
C GLN A 52 -17.70 -22.30 -5.24
N VAL A 53 -17.46 -22.09 -6.53
CA VAL A 53 -18.29 -21.24 -7.38
C VAL A 53 -19.00 -22.13 -8.39
N ALA A 54 -18.31 -22.54 -9.45
CA ALA A 54 -18.86 -23.41 -10.47
C ALA A 54 -17.74 -24.05 -11.30
N ALA A 55 -17.91 -25.33 -11.63
CA ALA A 55 -16.96 -26.06 -12.45
C ALA A 55 -17.17 -25.75 -13.94
N GLY A 56 -16.07 -25.57 -14.68
CA GLY A 56 -16.11 -25.40 -16.14
C GLY A 56 -16.30 -23.95 -16.63
N GLU A 57 -16.49 -22.98 -15.73
CA GLU A 57 -16.55 -21.57 -16.10
C GLU A 57 -15.17 -20.95 -16.32
N VAL A 58 -14.18 -21.41 -15.53
CA VAL A 58 -12.79 -20.94 -15.56
C VAL A 58 -11.81 -22.11 -15.70
N GLY A 59 -10.55 -21.80 -16.01
CA GLY A 59 -9.48 -22.76 -16.29
C GLY A 59 -9.12 -22.79 -17.77
N SER A 60 -8.23 -23.71 -18.16
CA SER A 60 -7.73 -23.80 -19.54
C SER A 60 -8.85 -23.97 -20.57
N ASP A 61 -9.88 -24.74 -20.26
CA ASP A 61 -11.03 -24.99 -21.13
C ASP A 61 -12.33 -24.34 -20.59
N GLY A 62 -12.20 -23.33 -19.72
CA GLY A 62 -13.35 -22.64 -19.14
C GLY A 62 -14.19 -21.91 -20.19
N SER A 63 -15.52 -21.94 -20.04
CA SER A 63 -16.46 -21.25 -20.93
C SER A 63 -16.27 -19.72 -20.92
N GLY A 64 -15.81 -19.19 -19.79
CA GLY A 64 -15.78 -17.76 -19.50
C GLY A 64 -17.15 -17.12 -19.38
N THR A 65 -18.18 -17.91 -19.06
CA THR A 65 -19.56 -17.47 -18.85
C THR A 65 -20.07 -18.10 -17.55
N ALA A 66 -20.71 -17.29 -16.71
CA ALA A 66 -21.36 -17.76 -15.50
C ALA A 66 -22.55 -18.64 -15.85
N SER A 67 -22.73 -19.74 -15.11
CA SER A 67 -23.87 -20.62 -15.23
C SER A 67 -25.12 -19.98 -14.63
N GLU A 68 -26.30 -20.38 -15.11
CA GLU A 68 -27.59 -19.99 -14.51
C GLU A 68 -27.82 -20.65 -13.13
N GLU A 69 -27.04 -21.68 -12.79
CA GLU A 69 -27.13 -22.36 -11.50
C GLU A 69 -26.50 -21.51 -10.39
N PRO A 70 -27.06 -21.52 -9.17
CA PRO A 70 -26.43 -20.88 -8.02
C PRO A 70 -25.02 -21.43 -7.78
N ILE A 71 -24.13 -20.57 -7.28
CA ILE A 71 -22.79 -20.98 -6.89
C ILE A 71 -22.80 -22.11 -5.84
N ILE A 72 -21.80 -22.97 -5.89
CA ILE A 72 -21.70 -24.17 -5.04
C ILE A 72 -21.60 -23.80 -3.55
N GLY A 73 -20.80 -22.78 -3.23
CA GLY A 73 -20.60 -22.29 -1.88
C GLY A 73 -21.72 -21.34 -1.42
N ALA A 74 -21.82 -21.10 -0.12
CA ALA A 74 -22.78 -20.14 0.42
C ALA A 74 -22.53 -18.68 -0.04
N ARG A 75 -21.33 -18.41 -0.58
CA ARG A 75 -20.85 -17.10 -1.04
C ARG A 75 -19.58 -17.27 -1.87
N ALA A 76 -19.23 -16.26 -2.65
CA ALA A 76 -17.97 -16.18 -3.37
C ALA A 76 -16.74 -16.40 -2.45
N PRO A 77 -15.78 -17.25 -2.84
CA PRO A 77 -14.61 -17.56 -2.04
C PRO A 77 -13.70 -16.34 -1.85
N ARG A 78 -12.96 -16.36 -0.73
CA ARG A 78 -12.03 -15.31 -0.32
C ARG A 78 -10.62 -15.90 -0.29
N ALA A 79 -9.71 -15.40 -1.11
CA ALA A 79 -8.31 -15.77 -1.07
C ALA A 79 -7.49 -14.65 -0.42
N LEU A 80 -6.35 -14.97 0.20
CA LEU A 80 -5.39 -13.99 0.70
C LEU A 80 -4.07 -14.09 -0.07
N LEU A 81 -3.71 -13.04 -0.79
CA LEU A 81 -2.36 -12.82 -1.31
C LEU A 81 -1.60 -11.96 -0.30
N TYR A 82 -0.84 -12.63 0.57
CA TYR A 82 -0.01 -11.99 1.56
C TYR A 82 1.39 -11.76 1.00
N GLY A 83 1.89 -10.53 1.09
CA GLY A 83 3.25 -10.20 0.66
C GLY A 83 3.84 -9.06 1.47
N ARG A 84 5.13 -9.15 1.78
CA ARG A 84 5.85 -8.13 2.57
C ARG A 84 5.70 -6.73 1.95
N ILE A 85 5.87 -5.66 2.73
CA ILE A 85 5.76 -4.27 2.23
C ILE A 85 6.70 -4.10 1.03
N GLN A 86 6.20 -3.60 -0.11
CA GLN A 86 6.98 -3.46 -1.36
C GLN A 86 7.57 -4.76 -1.95
N SER A 87 7.01 -5.94 -1.65
CA SER A 87 7.47 -7.23 -2.21
C SER A 87 7.09 -7.50 -3.67
N GLY A 88 6.56 -6.52 -4.42
CA GLY A 88 6.07 -6.72 -5.78
C GLY A 88 4.59 -7.15 -5.90
N LYS A 89 3.77 -6.90 -4.87
CA LYS A 89 2.33 -7.24 -4.86
C LYS A 89 1.56 -6.70 -6.07
N THR A 90 1.79 -5.46 -6.47
CA THR A 90 1.09 -4.87 -7.63
C THR A 90 1.42 -5.59 -8.94
N VAL A 91 2.68 -5.93 -9.18
CA VAL A 91 3.07 -6.73 -10.37
C VAL A 91 2.43 -8.11 -10.30
N SER A 92 2.38 -8.70 -9.10
CA SER A 92 1.73 -10.00 -8.90
C SER A 92 0.24 -9.93 -9.20
N MET A 93 -0.46 -8.85 -8.80
CA MET A 93 -1.85 -8.61 -9.15
C MET A 93 -2.06 -8.51 -10.66
N ILE A 94 -1.22 -7.73 -11.36
CA ILE A 94 -1.29 -7.58 -12.83
C ILE A 94 -1.10 -8.93 -13.52
N LEU A 95 -0.05 -9.68 -13.17
CA LEU A 95 0.21 -11.00 -13.75
C LEU A 95 -0.88 -12.02 -13.40
N THR A 96 -1.47 -11.94 -12.20
CA THR A 96 -2.60 -12.79 -11.79
C THR A 96 -3.83 -12.46 -12.64
N SER A 97 -4.11 -11.17 -12.89
CA SER A 97 -5.19 -10.75 -13.77
C SER A 97 -4.97 -11.22 -15.21
N ALA A 98 -3.75 -11.17 -15.72
CA ALA A 98 -3.42 -11.66 -17.06
C ALA A 98 -3.72 -13.17 -17.20
N LEU A 99 -3.24 -13.98 -16.24
CA LEU A 99 -3.56 -15.40 -16.19
C LEU A 99 -5.06 -15.65 -16.04
N ALA A 100 -5.75 -14.90 -15.18
CA ALA A 100 -7.19 -15.06 -14.99
C ALA A 100 -7.96 -14.80 -16.30
N LEU A 101 -7.63 -13.73 -17.02
CA LEU A 101 -8.27 -13.40 -18.31
C LEU A 101 -8.06 -14.49 -19.36
N ASP A 102 -6.84 -15.03 -19.46
CA ASP A 102 -6.52 -16.17 -20.34
C ASP A 102 -7.24 -17.48 -19.93
N ASN A 103 -7.78 -17.54 -18.70
CA ASN A 103 -8.42 -18.72 -18.11
C ASN A 103 -9.91 -18.49 -17.79
N GLY A 104 -10.59 -17.64 -18.56
CA GLY A 104 -12.06 -17.55 -18.54
C GLY A 104 -12.63 -16.44 -17.67
N PHE A 105 -11.82 -15.75 -16.87
CA PHE A 105 -12.31 -14.51 -16.25
C PHE A 105 -12.50 -13.43 -17.33
N ARG A 106 -13.55 -12.61 -17.20
CA ARG A 106 -13.84 -11.51 -18.15
C ARG A 106 -13.83 -10.15 -17.50
N VAL A 107 -14.03 -10.08 -16.19
CA VAL A 107 -14.00 -8.82 -15.46
C VAL A 107 -13.00 -8.92 -14.32
N VAL A 108 -12.19 -7.88 -14.15
CA VAL A 108 -11.32 -7.68 -13.00
C VAL A 108 -11.72 -6.38 -12.31
N VAL A 109 -12.03 -6.45 -11.02
CA VAL A 109 -12.30 -5.26 -10.20
C VAL A 109 -11.18 -5.10 -9.19
N VAL A 110 -10.44 -4.00 -9.28
CA VAL A 110 -9.33 -3.67 -8.38
C VAL A 110 -9.81 -2.61 -7.41
N LEU A 111 -9.96 -2.97 -6.14
CA LEU A 111 -10.24 -2.02 -5.06
C LEU A 111 -8.92 -1.53 -4.48
N THR A 112 -8.78 -0.23 -4.26
CA THR A 112 -7.59 0.37 -3.65
C THR A 112 -7.96 1.42 -2.61
N THR A 113 -6.95 1.99 -1.95
CA THR A 113 -7.15 3.03 -0.93
C THR A 113 -7.90 4.23 -1.51
N ASP A 114 -8.71 4.89 -0.69
CA ASP A 114 -9.44 6.11 -1.03
C ASP A 114 -8.50 7.31 -1.30
N ASN A 115 -7.82 7.30 -2.44
CA ASN A 115 -6.90 8.31 -2.93
C ASN A 115 -6.98 8.35 -4.47
N VAL A 116 -7.40 9.49 -5.03
CA VAL A 116 -7.57 9.66 -6.48
C VAL A 116 -6.25 9.46 -7.24
N ALA A 117 -5.13 9.97 -6.72
CA ALA A 117 -3.82 9.80 -7.36
C ALA A 117 -3.41 8.32 -7.38
N LEU A 118 -3.66 7.59 -6.30
CA LEU A 118 -3.39 6.16 -6.23
C LEU A 118 -4.29 5.36 -7.18
N VAL A 119 -5.59 5.70 -7.30
CA VAL A 119 -6.48 5.05 -8.26
C VAL A 119 -5.96 5.24 -9.68
N ARG A 120 -5.57 6.47 -10.06
CA ARG A 120 -5.00 6.76 -11.38
C ARG A 120 -3.70 6.01 -11.61
N GLN A 121 -2.81 5.98 -10.62
CA GLN A 121 -1.53 5.27 -10.70
C GLN A 121 -1.74 3.77 -10.85
N THR A 122 -2.64 3.17 -10.07
CA THR A 122 -2.97 1.75 -10.16
C THR A 122 -3.59 1.43 -11.51
N ALA A 123 -4.57 2.21 -11.99
CA ALA A 123 -5.14 2.04 -13.32
C ALA A 123 -4.08 2.14 -14.43
N SER A 124 -3.18 3.13 -14.35
CA SER A 124 -2.07 3.27 -15.29
C SER A 124 -1.18 2.02 -15.32
N ARG A 125 -0.86 1.43 -14.16
CA ARG A 125 -0.10 0.17 -14.11
C ARG A 125 -0.88 -1.01 -14.68
N PHE A 126 -2.17 -1.10 -14.42
CA PHE A 126 -3.01 -2.16 -14.99
C PHE A 126 -3.16 -2.03 -16.52
N LYS A 127 -2.89 -0.87 -17.12
CA LYS A 127 -2.78 -0.70 -18.58
C LYS A 127 -1.55 -1.39 -19.19
N ASP A 128 -0.65 -1.97 -18.39
CA ASP A 128 0.36 -2.93 -18.90
C ASP A 128 -0.26 -4.27 -19.32
N LEU A 129 -1.51 -4.57 -18.91
CA LEU A 129 -2.24 -5.73 -19.43
C LEU A 129 -2.45 -5.60 -20.94
N ASP A 130 -2.05 -6.62 -21.69
CA ASP A 130 -2.27 -6.67 -23.13
C ASP A 130 -3.64 -7.28 -23.44
N GLY A 131 -4.57 -6.48 -23.99
CA GLY A 131 -5.91 -6.92 -24.39
C GLY A 131 -7.07 -6.20 -23.70
N PRO A 132 -7.22 -6.25 -22.36
CA PRO A 132 -8.44 -5.76 -21.72
C PRO A 132 -8.51 -4.25 -21.68
N ARG A 133 -9.75 -3.74 -21.65
CA ARG A 133 -10.01 -2.31 -21.44
C ARG A 133 -9.88 -1.97 -19.96
N VAL A 134 -9.10 -0.95 -19.64
CA VAL A 134 -8.80 -0.57 -18.24
C VAL A 134 -9.29 0.85 -17.94
N PHE A 135 -10.18 0.98 -16.95
CA PHE A 135 -10.71 2.26 -16.51
C PHE A 135 -10.37 2.57 -15.04
N ALA A 136 -10.13 3.86 -14.78
CA ALA A 136 -10.09 4.40 -13.43
C ALA A 136 -11.47 4.93 -13.03
N ALA A 137 -12.00 4.52 -11.88
CA ALA A 137 -13.23 5.06 -11.30
C ALA A 137 -13.00 6.43 -10.65
N VAL A 138 -12.66 7.41 -11.48
CA VAL A 138 -12.43 8.80 -11.13
C VAL A 138 -13.20 9.67 -12.12
N LYS A 139 -13.93 10.66 -11.63
CA LYS A 139 -14.60 11.62 -12.51
C LYS A 139 -13.59 12.57 -13.15
N GLU A 140 -13.71 12.74 -14.46
CA GLU A 140 -13.07 13.82 -15.22
C GLU A 140 -14.14 14.85 -15.55
N GLY A 141 -14.08 16.00 -14.86
CA GLY A 141 -15.20 16.95 -14.86
C GLY A 141 -16.44 16.34 -14.19
N SER A 142 -17.51 16.13 -14.95
CA SER A 142 -18.79 15.59 -14.45
C SER A 142 -19.01 14.10 -14.73
N SER A 143 -18.15 13.47 -15.53
CA SER A 143 -18.36 12.12 -16.08
C SER A 143 -17.24 11.15 -15.73
N TYR A 144 -17.54 9.85 -15.74
CA TYR A 144 -16.53 8.80 -15.73
C TYR A 144 -16.09 8.46 -17.16
N GLU A 145 -14.88 7.94 -17.32
CA GLU A 145 -14.31 7.60 -18.63
C GLU A 145 -15.21 6.64 -19.43
N TRP A 146 -15.87 5.68 -18.77
CA TRP A 146 -16.75 4.70 -19.41
C TRP A 146 -18.13 5.23 -19.82
N GLN A 147 -18.53 6.43 -19.40
CA GLN A 147 -19.88 6.93 -19.68
C GLN A 147 -20.10 7.14 -21.18
N GLY A 148 -21.19 6.57 -21.69
CA GLY A 148 -21.53 6.59 -23.12
C GLY A 148 -20.93 5.42 -23.93
N GLN A 149 -20.17 4.52 -23.27
CA GLN A 149 -19.54 3.35 -23.90
C GLN A 149 -20.18 2.03 -23.42
N GLU A 150 -21.28 2.09 -22.66
CA GLU A 150 -21.90 0.94 -21.99
C GLU A 150 -22.31 -0.15 -23.00
N GLY A 151 -22.92 0.22 -24.12
CA GLY A 151 -23.36 -0.75 -25.14
C GLY A 151 -22.19 -1.49 -25.80
N GLU A 152 -21.18 -0.74 -26.25
CA GLU A 152 -19.96 -1.32 -26.85
C GLU A 152 -19.23 -2.23 -25.85
N LEU A 153 -19.10 -1.80 -24.60
CA LEU A 153 -18.45 -2.56 -23.55
C LEU A 153 -19.21 -3.85 -23.21
N ARG A 154 -20.55 -3.80 -23.19
CA ARG A 154 -21.39 -4.97 -22.98
C ARG A 154 -21.20 -6.01 -24.08
N ASP A 155 -21.04 -5.57 -25.33
CA ASP A 155 -20.86 -6.47 -26.47
C ASP A 155 -19.43 -7.05 -26.55
N THR A 156 -18.43 -6.33 -26.05
CA THR A 156 -17.00 -6.68 -26.18
C THR A 156 -16.39 -7.35 -24.94
N VAL A 157 -16.98 -7.21 -23.75
CA VAL A 157 -16.42 -7.72 -22.48
C VAL A 157 -16.12 -9.23 -22.51
N SER A 158 -16.92 -10.02 -23.24
CA SER A 158 -16.73 -11.46 -23.36
C SER A 158 -15.46 -11.86 -24.13
N ALA A 159 -14.97 -10.99 -25.01
CA ALA A 159 -13.81 -11.24 -25.88
C ALA A 159 -12.57 -10.45 -25.43
N GLU A 160 -12.72 -9.18 -25.08
CA GLU A 160 -11.61 -8.28 -24.73
C GLU A 160 -11.30 -8.31 -23.24
N GLY A 161 -12.31 -8.50 -22.40
CA GLY A 161 -12.20 -8.35 -20.96
C GLY A 161 -12.17 -6.90 -20.48
N LEU A 162 -12.47 -6.71 -19.20
CA LEU A 162 -12.62 -5.39 -18.57
C LEU A 162 -11.90 -5.34 -17.23
N VAL A 163 -11.18 -4.25 -16.97
CA VAL A 163 -10.57 -3.94 -15.67
C VAL A 163 -11.09 -2.61 -15.15
N LEU A 164 -11.63 -2.62 -13.93
CA LEU A 164 -12.08 -1.42 -13.23
C LEU A 164 -11.25 -1.20 -11.97
N VAL A 165 -10.57 -0.06 -11.88
CA VAL A 165 -9.80 0.31 -10.69
C VAL A 165 -10.56 1.36 -9.89
N CYS A 166 -10.91 1.05 -8.64
CA CYS A 166 -11.78 1.88 -7.82
C CYS A 166 -11.25 2.08 -6.40
N ALA A 167 -11.37 3.31 -5.90
CA ALA A 167 -11.18 3.60 -4.49
C ALA A 167 -12.29 2.96 -3.64
N LYS A 168 -11.92 2.43 -2.47
CA LYS A 168 -12.84 2.00 -1.41
C LYS A 168 -13.50 3.20 -0.73
N ASN A 169 -14.43 3.86 -1.43
CA ASN A 169 -15.17 5.00 -0.90
C ASN A 169 -16.66 4.96 -1.24
N HIS A 170 -17.43 5.81 -0.56
CA HIS A 170 -18.89 5.83 -0.65
C HIS A 170 -19.43 6.57 -1.89
N ILE A 171 -18.55 7.06 -2.76
CA ILE A 171 -18.89 7.86 -3.94
C ILE A 171 -18.69 7.03 -5.20
N ASN A 172 -17.49 6.49 -5.42
CA ASN A 172 -17.09 5.82 -6.65
C ASN A 172 -17.51 4.35 -6.68
N LEU A 173 -17.44 3.62 -5.56
CA LEU A 173 -17.79 2.20 -5.52
C LEU A 173 -19.27 1.94 -5.91
N PRO A 174 -20.27 2.72 -5.44
CA PRO A 174 -21.64 2.60 -5.94
C PRO A 174 -21.78 2.81 -7.45
N GLU A 175 -21.00 3.71 -8.05
CA GLU A 175 -21.04 3.94 -9.50
C GLU A 175 -20.43 2.77 -10.28
N VAL A 176 -19.37 2.15 -9.73
CA VAL A 176 -18.81 0.91 -10.29
C VAL A 176 -19.81 -0.25 -10.22
N ILE A 177 -20.52 -0.42 -9.10
CA ILE A 177 -21.58 -1.45 -8.98
C ILE A 177 -22.67 -1.23 -10.03
N ARG A 178 -23.16 0.01 -10.20
CA ARG A 178 -24.17 0.31 -11.23
C ARG A 178 -23.66 0.09 -12.65
N PHE A 179 -22.39 0.40 -12.88
CA PHE A 179 -21.79 0.15 -14.18
C PHE A 179 -21.67 -1.36 -14.47
N LEU A 180 -21.27 -2.16 -13.50
CA LEU A 180 -21.26 -3.63 -13.60
C LEU A 180 -22.67 -4.21 -13.85
N GLN A 181 -23.71 -3.62 -13.24
CA GLN A 181 -25.11 -3.97 -13.51
C GLN A 181 -25.51 -3.69 -14.96
N GLN A 182 -25.13 -2.52 -15.51
CA GLN A 182 -25.35 -2.19 -16.92
C GLN A 182 -24.57 -3.12 -17.87
N LEU A 183 -23.43 -3.60 -17.38
CA LEU A 183 -22.57 -4.68 -17.86
C LEU A 183 -23.28 -6.02 -18.14
N ASP A 184 -24.32 -6.30 -17.36
CA ASP A 184 -24.69 -7.68 -16.99
C ASP A 184 -23.44 -8.49 -16.57
N ALA A 185 -22.56 -7.88 -15.77
CA ALA A 185 -21.28 -8.48 -15.39
C ALA A 185 -21.44 -9.78 -14.59
N SER A 186 -22.61 -10.00 -13.99
CA SER A 186 -23.03 -11.23 -13.33
C SER A 186 -23.02 -12.46 -14.25
N ASN A 187 -23.10 -12.27 -15.57
CA ASN A 187 -23.03 -13.34 -16.57
C ASN A 187 -21.59 -13.85 -16.83
N TYR A 188 -20.58 -13.34 -16.11
CA TYR A 188 -19.19 -13.69 -16.35
C TYR A 188 -18.42 -14.00 -15.05
N PRO A 189 -17.40 -14.87 -15.10
CA PRO A 189 -16.48 -15.03 -14.00
C PRO A 189 -15.69 -13.75 -13.72
N VAL A 190 -15.72 -13.29 -12.46
CA VAL A 190 -15.08 -12.04 -12.04
C VAL A 190 -13.97 -12.26 -11.02
N LEU A 191 -12.83 -11.61 -11.22
CA LEU A 191 -11.75 -11.54 -10.24
C LEU A 191 -11.80 -10.20 -9.51
N VAL A 192 -12.04 -10.21 -8.21
CA VAL A 192 -11.97 -8.99 -7.38
C VAL A 192 -10.64 -8.99 -6.63
N LEU A 193 -9.83 -7.94 -6.80
CA LEU A 193 -8.56 -7.75 -6.11
C LEU A 193 -8.70 -6.57 -5.14
N ASP A 194 -8.69 -6.84 -3.83
CA ASP A 194 -8.75 -5.80 -2.80
C ASP A 194 -7.35 -5.48 -2.27
N ASP A 195 -6.75 -4.43 -2.81
CA ASP A 195 -5.47 -3.91 -2.37
C ASP A 195 -5.60 -3.19 -1.02
N GLU A 196 -4.67 -3.48 -0.11
CA GLU A 196 -4.75 -3.11 1.30
C GLU A 196 -6.08 -3.62 1.91
N ALA A 197 -6.42 -4.90 1.72
CA ALA A 197 -7.68 -5.48 2.17
C ALA A 197 -7.96 -5.40 3.68
N ASP A 198 -6.92 -5.19 4.48
CA ASP A 198 -7.04 -4.90 5.91
C ASP A 198 -7.56 -3.48 6.18
N ALA A 199 -7.54 -2.60 5.17
CA ALA A 199 -8.01 -1.24 5.25
C ALA A 199 -9.42 -1.09 4.66
N ALA A 200 -10.30 -0.44 5.43
CA ALA A 200 -11.67 -0.03 5.10
C ALA A 200 -12.71 -1.15 4.91
N THR A 201 -12.36 -2.28 4.29
CA THR A 201 -13.29 -3.41 4.05
C THR A 201 -13.75 -4.12 5.34
N PRO A 202 -12.89 -4.35 6.36
CA PRO A 202 -13.31 -4.95 7.63
C PRO A 202 -14.39 -4.14 8.36
N ASP A 203 -15.31 -4.83 9.03
CA ASP A 203 -16.42 -4.18 9.72
C ASP A 203 -15.98 -3.48 11.02
N THR A 204 -15.72 -2.18 10.92
CA THR A 204 -15.33 -1.33 12.06
C THR A 204 -16.45 -1.09 13.07
N THR A 205 -17.71 -1.44 12.76
CA THR A 205 -18.82 -1.29 13.72
C THR A 205 -19.00 -2.51 14.62
N LEU A 206 -18.41 -3.67 14.27
CA LEU A 206 -18.63 -4.95 14.96
C LEU A 206 -18.44 -4.86 16.49
N ALA A 207 -17.35 -4.23 16.95
CA ALA A 207 -17.08 -4.06 18.37
C ALA A 207 -18.19 -3.24 19.05
N ALA A 208 -18.59 -2.10 18.45
CA ALA A 208 -19.66 -1.25 18.99
C ALA A 208 -21.01 -1.98 19.02
N ARG A 209 -21.35 -2.72 17.95
CA ARG A 209 -22.58 -3.52 17.85
C ARG A 209 -22.65 -4.61 18.91
N SER A 210 -21.50 -5.21 19.23
CA SER A 210 -21.40 -6.25 20.25
C SER A 210 -21.59 -5.73 21.69
N THR A 211 -21.51 -4.41 21.92
CA THR A 211 -21.70 -3.83 23.27
C THR A 211 -23.15 -3.65 23.69
N GLY A 212 -24.12 -3.73 22.75
CA GLY A 212 -25.55 -3.56 23.05
C GLY A 212 -25.97 -2.16 23.53
N LYS A 213 -25.11 -1.13 23.39
CA LYS A 213 -25.45 0.25 23.75
C LYS A 213 -26.54 0.82 22.84
N ALA A 214 -27.42 1.67 23.38
CA ALA A 214 -28.54 2.27 22.64
C ALA A 214 -28.11 3.03 21.36
N ASN A 215 -26.90 3.63 21.36
CA ASN A 215 -26.35 4.35 20.21
C ASN A 215 -25.43 3.49 19.32
N ALA A 216 -25.43 2.16 19.49
CA ALA A 216 -24.64 1.28 18.65
C ALA A 216 -25.17 1.32 17.20
N PRO A 217 -24.30 1.28 16.18
CA PRO A 217 -24.75 1.19 14.79
C PRO A 217 -25.65 -0.03 14.59
N GLN A 218 -26.77 0.11 13.91
CA GLN A 218 -27.65 -1.03 13.63
C GLN A 218 -27.03 -2.00 12.61
N TYR A 219 -26.26 -1.45 11.66
CA TYR A 219 -25.77 -2.14 10.47
C TYR A 219 -24.24 -2.22 10.44
N ARG A 220 -23.72 -3.10 9.58
CA ARG A 220 -22.29 -3.16 9.23
C ARG A 220 -21.81 -1.80 8.70
N SER A 221 -20.50 -1.55 8.83
CA SER A 221 -19.86 -0.37 8.25
C SER A 221 -20.18 -0.24 6.75
N LYS A 222 -20.32 0.99 6.26
CA LYS A 222 -20.79 1.25 4.87
C LYS A 222 -19.92 0.55 3.81
N MET A 223 -18.59 0.55 4.00
CA MET A 223 -17.69 -0.10 3.05
C MET A 223 -17.84 -1.62 3.07
N ASN A 224 -17.93 -2.22 4.26
CA ASN A 224 -18.20 -3.66 4.38
C ASN A 224 -19.49 -4.05 3.66
N ARG A 225 -20.56 -3.26 3.81
CA ARG A 225 -21.84 -3.49 3.11
C ARG A 225 -21.70 -3.43 1.60
N LEU A 226 -21.05 -2.40 1.06
CA LEU A 226 -20.89 -2.22 -0.39
C LEU A 226 -19.97 -3.27 -1.03
N VAL A 227 -19.03 -3.86 -0.28
CA VAL A 227 -18.05 -4.81 -0.82
C VAL A 227 -18.47 -6.27 -0.59
N VAL A 228 -19.12 -6.57 0.55
CA VAL A 228 -19.43 -7.95 0.96
C VAL A 228 -20.88 -8.30 0.69
N ALA A 229 -21.81 -7.66 1.41
CA ALA A 229 -23.25 -7.89 1.32
C ALA A 229 -23.97 -6.80 2.12
N ASN A 230 -25.06 -6.27 1.59
CA ASN A 230 -25.80 -5.21 2.25
C ASN A 230 -26.79 -5.77 3.30
N ASP A 231 -26.63 -5.37 4.56
CA ASP A 231 -27.53 -5.76 5.66
C ASP A 231 -28.60 -4.68 5.96
N ARG A 232 -28.70 -3.65 5.11
CA ARG A 232 -29.76 -2.63 5.17
C ARG A 232 -30.94 -3.00 4.26
N PRO A 233 -32.17 -3.14 4.79
CA PRO A 233 -33.33 -3.52 3.99
C PRO A 233 -33.57 -2.63 2.77
N GLU A 234 -33.33 -1.32 2.89
CA GLU A 234 -33.54 -0.33 1.83
C GLU A 234 -32.48 -0.35 0.72
N GLU A 235 -31.35 -1.05 0.92
CA GLU A 235 -30.25 -1.18 -0.04
C GLU A 235 -29.91 -2.66 -0.31
N ALA A 236 -30.83 -3.59 -0.01
CA ALA A 236 -30.63 -5.03 -0.22
C ALA A 236 -30.40 -5.35 -1.71
N GLY A 237 -29.49 -6.29 -2.01
CA GLY A 237 -29.08 -6.60 -3.37
C GLY A 237 -28.13 -5.58 -4.00
N PHE A 238 -27.73 -4.53 -3.27
CA PHE A 238 -26.82 -3.50 -3.77
C PHE A 238 -25.47 -3.55 -3.04
N SER A 239 -24.63 -4.50 -3.47
CA SER A 239 -23.21 -4.60 -3.11
C SER A 239 -22.45 -5.34 -4.20
N LEU A 240 -21.12 -5.23 -4.20
CA LEU A 240 -20.25 -5.95 -5.12
C LEU A 240 -20.41 -7.47 -4.99
N GLY A 241 -20.55 -7.98 -3.77
CA GLY A 241 -20.68 -9.42 -3.51
C GLY A 241 -22.05 -9.99 -3.85
N GLU A 242 -23.11 -9.17 -3.78
CA GLU A 242 -24.45 -9.55 -4.25
C GLU A 242 -24.57 -9.44 -5.78
N GLU A 243 -23.93 -8.45 -6.39
CA GLU A 243 -23.92 -8.23 -7.84
C GLU A 243 -23.11 -9.29 -8.61
N LEU A 244 -22.01 -9.76 -8.01
CA LEU A 244 -21.06 -10.66 -8.65
C LEU A 244 -20.97 -12.00 -7.89
N PRO A 245 -22.01 -12.85 -7.92
CA PRO A 245 -21.99 -14.14 -7.24
C PRO A 245 -20.90 -15.06 -7.79
N HIS A 246 -20.69 -15.06 -9.11
CA HIS A 246 -19.66 -15.81 -9.83
C HIS A 246 -18.28 -15.16 -9.75
N SER A 247 -17.87 -14.73 -8.56
CA SER A 247 -16.60 -14.05 -8.34
C SER A 247 -15.62 -14.83 -7.46
N LEU A 248 -14.34 -14.49 -7.58
CA LEU A 248 -13.32 -14.82 -6.60
C LEU A 248 -12.73 -13.53 -6.06
N TYR A 249 -12.70 -13.41 -4.73
CA TYR A 249 -12.24 -12.20 -4.07
C TYR A 249 -10.87 -12.43 -3.42
N VAL A 250 -9.83 -11.81 -3.97
CA VAL A 250 -8.47 -11.85 -3.46
C VAL A 250 -8.20 -10.63 -2.59
N GLN A 251 -7.89 -10.87 -1.32
CA GLN A 251 -7.42 -9.91 -0.36
C GLN A 251 -5.90 -9.76 -0.51
N VAL A 252 -5.42 -8.57 -0.86
CA VAL A 252 -3.99 -8.31 -1.05
C VAL A 252 -3.50 -7.40 0.07
N THR A 253 -2.55 -7.85 0.88
CA THR A 253 -2.04 -7.04 2.00
C THR A 253 -0.66 -7.48 2.50
N ALA A 254 0.02 -6.56 3.20
CA ALA A 254 1.20 -6.84 4.01
C ALA A 254 0.88 -7.01 5.51
N THR A 255 -0.38 -6.81 5.92
CA THR A 255 -0.81 -6.78 7.33
C THR A 255 -2.09 -7.60 7.52
N PRO A 256 -2.00 -8.94 7.48
CA PRO A 256 -3.18 -9.81 7.39
C PRO A 256 -3.88 -10.05 8.73
N TYR A 257 -3.45 -9.44 9.83
CA TYR A 257 -3.95 -9.71 11.19
C TYR A 257 -5.48 -9.60 11.31
N VAL A 258 -6.07 -8.49 10.84
CA VAL A 258 -7.52 -8.30 10.89
C VAL A 258 -8.28 -9.28 9.99
N LEU A 259 -7.60 -9.91 9.04
CA LEU A 259 -8.19 -10.90 8.13
C LEU A 259 -8.14 -12.31 8.74
N PHE A 260 -7.03 -12.67 9.40
CA PHE A 260 -6.85 -13.97 10.05
C PHE A 260 -7.54 -14.09 11.41
N LEU A 261 -7.50 -13.03 12.22
CA LEU A 261 -8.02 -13.02 13.59
C LEU A 261 -9.55 -12.84 13.64
N GLN A 262 -10.23 -13.12 12.55
CA GLN A 262 -11.69 -13.13 12.49
C GLN A 262 -12.25 -14.47 12.98
N LYS A 263 -13.54 -14.44 13.36
CA LYS A 263 -14.30 -15.66 13.66
C LYS A 263 -14.33 -16.59 12.44
N GLU A 264 -14.51 -17.88 12.70
CA GLU A 264 -14.51 -18.93 11.65
C GLU A 264 -15.56 -18.66 10.55
N TYR A 265 -16.73 -18.15 10.93
CA TYR A 265 -17.83 -17.82 10.03
C TYR A 265 -17.79 -16.37 9.49
N ALA A 266 -16.68 -15.65 9.70
CA ALA A 266 -16.61 -14.24 9.30
C ALA A 266 -16.49 -14.09 7.79
N ASP A 267 -17.13 -13.03 7.27
CA ASP A 267 -17.29 -12.93 5.84
C ASP A 267 -15.97 -12.66 5.08
N LEU A 268 -15.00 -12.04 5.71
CA LEU A 268 -13.72 -11.72 5.09
C LEU A 268 -12.62 -12.71 5.45
N ARG A 269 -12.96 -13.85 6.09
CA ARG A 269 -11.97 -14.86 6.42
C ARG A 269 -11.53 -15.57 5.14
N PRO A 270 -10.23 -15.61 4.82
CA PRO A 270 -9.76 -16.29 3.62
C PRO A 270 -9.93 -17.81 3.75
N SER A 271 -10.41 -18.46 2.69
CA SER A 271 -10.46 -19.92 2.54
C SER A 271 -9.15 -20.50 2.01
N THR A 272 -8.34 -19.69 1.34
CA THR A 272 -6.99 -20.04 0.89
C THR A 272 -6.02 -18.88 1.08
N THR A 273 -4.74 -19.16 1.26
CA THR A 273 -3.69 -18.15 1.46
C THR A 273 -2.46 -18.48 0.63
N PHE A 274 -1.90 -17.45 0.01
CA PHE A 274 -0.65 -17.50 -0.74
C PHE A 274 0.34 -16.48 -0.17
N LEU A 275 1.58 -16.90 0.05
CA LEU A 275 2.68 -16.05 0.46
C LEU A 275 3.51 -15.68 -0.77
N LEU A 276 3.54 -14.39 -1.10
CA LEU A 276 4.41 -13.83 -2.12
C LEU A 276 5.79 -13.54 -1.52
N GLU A 277 6.79 -14.28 -1.99
CA GLU A 277 8.18 -14.08 -1.64
C GLU A 277 8.78 -12.89 -2.41
N PRO A 278 9.51 -12.00 -1.71
CA PRO A 278 10.13 -10.85 -2.34
C PRO A 278 11.31 -11.25 -3.23
N GLY A 279 11.64 -10.40 -4.20
CA GLY A 279 12.82 -10.59 -5.05
C GLY A 279 14.15 -10.37 -4.32
N ALA A 280 15.26 -10.79 -4.95
CA ALA A 280 16.60 -10.82 -4.34
C ALA A 280 17.14 -9.46 -3.82
N GLY A 281 16.65 -8.33 -4.37
CA GLY A 281 17.04 -6.98 -3.93
C GLY A 281 16.22 -6.41 -2.78
N TYR A 282 15.27 -7.17 -2.24
CA TYR A 282 14.35 -6.69 -1.23
C TYR A 282 15.01 -6.45 0.12
N THR A 283 14.78 -5.27 0.69
CA THR A 283 15.23 -4.89 2.03
C THR A 283 14.00 -4.62 2.88
N GLY A 284 13.61 -5.60 3.69
CA GLY A 284 12.40 -5.55 4.49
C GLY A 284 12.61 -5.86 5.96
N GLY A 285 11.54 -6.32 6.61
CA GLY A 285 11.51 -6.52 8.06
C GLY A 285 12.67 -7.39 8.59
N GLU A 286 13.05 -8.44 7.87
CA GLU A 286 14.18 -9.29 8.28
C GLU A 286 15.51 -8.51 8.32
N VAL A 287 15.76 -7.60 7.37
CA VAL A 287 16.99 -6.79 7.40
C VAL A 287 17.01 -5.84 8.59
N PHE A 288 15.85 -5.26 8.93
CA PHE A 288 15.75 -4.26 9.99
C PHE A 288 15.54 -4.82 11.40
N PHE A 289 14.95 -6.02 11.52
CA PHE A 289 14.44 -6.57 12.78
C PHE A 289 14.87 -8.02 13.06
N SER A 290 15.63 -8.70 12.18
CA SER A 290 16.05 -10.09 12.44
C SER A 290 16.92 -10.24 13.70
N GLN A 291 17.61 -9.18 14.09
CA GLN A 291 18.44 -9.12 15.30
C GLN A 291 17.69 -8.48 16.48
N TYR A 292 16.39 -8.18 16.34
CA TYR A 292 15.61 -7.58 17.41
C TYR A 292 15.23 -8.65 18.43
N ASP A 293 15.75 -8.49 19.64
CA ASP A 293 15.30 -9.22 20.81
C ASP A 293 14.72 -8.19 21.81
N PRO A 294 13.42 -8.27 22.15
CA PRO A 294 12.78 -7.32 23.07
C PRO A 294 13.34 -7.42 24.49
N ASP A 295 13.93 -8.55 24.87
CA ASP A 295 14.52 -8.80 26.19
C ASP A 295 16.02 -8.49 26.25
N ALA A 296 16.65 -8.18 25.11
CA ALA A 296 18.06 -7.87 25.04
C ALA A 296 18.41 -6.50 25.66
N ALA A 297 19.66 -6.39 26.12
CA ALA A 297 20.21 -5.14 26.65
C ALA A 297 20.16 -4.03 25.58
N GLU A 298 20.11 -2.75 26.01
CA GLU A 298 19.97 -1.62 25.09
C GLU A 298 21.10 -1.53 24.04
N ASP A 299 22.29 -2.01 24.39
CA ASP A 299 23.47 -2.06 23.51
C ASP A 299 23.41 -3.20 22.46
N GLU A 300 22.53 -4.18 22.65
CA GLU A 300 22.34 -5.35 21.78
C GLU A 300 21.19 -5.17 20.78
N ARG A 301 20.49 -4.02 20.83
CA ARG A 301 19.39 -3.69 19.92
C ARG A 301 19.86 -3.51 18.47
N PRO A 302 18.97 -3.70 17.47
CA PRO A 302 19.31 -3.54 16.05
C PRO A 302 19.92 -2.17 15.76
N ARG A 303 21.05 -2.16 15.03
CA ARG A 303 21.84 -0.95 14.76
C ARG A 303 21.08 0.15 14.01
N ASN A 304 20.01 -0.21 13.31
CA ASN A 304 19.17 0.65 12.51
C ASN A 304 17.91 1.16 13.26
N LEU A 305 17.76 0.84 14.56
CA LEU A 305 16.63 1.28 15.39
C LEU A 305 17.13 2.05 16.60
N VAL A 306 16.62 3.27 16.77
CA VAL A 306 16.90 4.10 17.94
C VAL A 306 15.60 4.36 18.68
N PHE A 307 15.49 3.82 19.90
CA PHE A 307 14.33 4.04 20.74
C PHE A 307 14.35 5.45 21.32
N VAL A 308 13.16 6.06 21.33
CA VAL A 308 12.92 7.38 21.90
C VAL A 308 12.33 7.23 23.31
N GLY A 309 12.45 8.27 24.14
CA GLY A 309 11.92 8.21 25.51
C GLY A 309 10.40 7.98 25.53
N ALA A 310 9.90 7.17 26.46
CA ALA A 310 8.47 6.84 26.57
C ALA A 310 7.57 8.07 26.75
N THR A 311 8.11 9.18 27.27
CA THR A 311 7.38 10.43 27.48
C THR A 311 7.48 11.40 26.29
N GLU A 312 8.22 11.07 25.23
CA GLU A 312 8.39 11.97 24.07
C GLU A 312 7.06 12.29 23.37
N ALA A 313 6.12 11.34 23.33
CA ALA A 313 4.77 11.57 22.83
C ALA A 313 4.03 12.67 23.61
N ILE A 314 4.24 12.74 24.92
CA ILE A 314 3.65 13.76 25.80
C ILE A 314 4.41 15.08 25.65
N LEU A 315 5.75 15.02 25.60
CA LEU A 315 6.62 16.19 25.43
C LEU A 315 6.32 16.95 24.14
N MET A 316 6.00 16.22 23.05
CA MET A 316 5.66 16.78 21.74
C MET A 316 4.51 17.80 21.80
N ARG A 317 3.66 17.78 22.82
CA ARG A 317 2.58 18.76 22.99
C ARG A 317 3.06 20.10 23.55
N ARG A 318 4.30 20.18 24.02
CA ARG A 318 4.85 21.33 24.76
C ARG A 318 6.16 21.84 24.17
N THR A 319 7.03 20.94 23.72
CA THR A 319 8.39 21.24 23.25
C THR A 319 8.85 20.17 22.27
N ALA A 320 9.81 20.53 21.40
CA ALA A 320 10.52 19.58 20.56
C ALA A 320 11.13 18.46 21.42
N PRO A 321 10.77 17.18 21.19
CA PRO A 321 11.35 16.08 21.94
C PRO A 321 12.83 15.84 21.57
N PRO A 322 13.65 15.33 22.50
CA PRO A 322 15.06 15.04 22.24
C PRO A 322 15.26 14.08 21.06
N GLY A 323 14.44 13.03 20.93
CA GLY A 323 14.51 12.09 19.82
C GLY A 323 14.29 12.76 18.46
N LEU A 324 13.39 13.74 18.37
CA LEU A 324 13.18 14.50 17.13
C LEU A 324 14.45 15.27 16.76
N ALA A 325 15.03 16.01 17.71
CA ALA A 325 16.27 16.76 17.52
C ALA A 325 17.44 15.87 17.08
N ARG A 326 17.59 14.70 17.73
CA ARG A 326 18.60 13.70 17.37
C ARG A 326 18.39 13.16 15.95
N SER A 327 17.16 12.85 15.58
CA SER A 327 16.84 12.35 14.23
C SER A 327 17.17 13.37 13.13
N ILE A 328 16.98 14.67 13.39
CA ILE A 328 17.33 15.74 12.44
C ILE A 328 18.85 15.83 12.29
N ASN A 329 19.60 15.81 13.40
CA ASN A 329 21.06 15.84 13.36
C ASN A 329 21.63 14.61 12.63
N PHE A 330 21.11 13.42 12.93
CA PHE A 330 21.47 12.17 12.26
C PHE A 330 21.20 12.25 10.76
N PHE A 331 20.01 12.70 10.36
CA PHE A 331 19.64 12.82 8.95
C PHE A 331 20.53 13.79 8.17
N VAL A 332 20.89 14.92 8.76
CA VAL A 332 21.81 15.88 8.12
C VAL A 332 23.17 15.22 7.84
N LEU A 333 23.73 14.49 8.81
CA LEU A 333 25.01 13.81 8.62
C LEU A 333 24.90 12.60 7.67
N SER A 334 23.86 11.79 7.78
CA SER A 334 23.67 10.60 6.94
C SER A 334 23.45 10.95 5.47
N ALA A 335 22.69 12.02 5.20
CA ALA A 335 22.55 12.58 3.87
C ALA A 335 23.89 13.07 3.31
N CYS A 336 24.70 13.75 4.12
CA CYS A 336 26.03 14.20 3.71
C CYS A 336 26.95 13.00 3.42
N ALA A 337 26.98 12.00 4.29
CA ALA A 337 27.82 10.81 4.13
C ALA A 337 27.45 10.02 2.88
N LEU A 338 26.16 9.75 2.65
CA LEU A 338 25.72 9.05 1.45
C LEU A 338 25.94 9.88 0.17
N SER A 339 25.88 11.21 0.27
CA SER A 339 26.16 12.09 -0.87
C SER A 339 27.63 12.02 -1.34
N VAL A 340 28.57 11.65 -0.46
CA VAL A 340 29.98 11.49 -0.84
C VAL A 340 30.17 10.31 -1.80
N SER A 341 29.47 9.20 -1.55
CA SER A 341 29.61 7.99 -2.38
C SER A 341 28.63 7.92 -3.54
N LYS A 342 27.40 8.46 -3.38
CA LYS A 342 26.32 8.35 -4.39
C LYS A 342 25.88 9.67 -5.01
N GLY A 343 26.42 10.80 -4.56
CA GLY A 343 25.95 12.12 -4.96
C GLY A 343 24.60 12.49 -4.33
N TRP A 344 24.14 13.71 -4.62
CA TRP A 344 22.80 14.15 -4.22
C TRP A 344 21.77 13.67 -5.24
N PRO A 345 20.70 12.99 -4.83
CA PRO A 345 19.61 12.64 -5.73
C PRO A 345 18.88 13.91 -6.20
N THR A 346 18.30 13.88 -7.39
CA THR A 346 17.63 15.04 -8.02
C THR A 346 16.55 15.66 -7.12
N GLN A 347 15.80 14.83 -6.39
CA GLN A 347 14.75 15.25 -5.46
C GLN A 347 15.21 15.29 -3.99
N GLY A 348 16.52 15.33 -3.75
CA GLY A 348 17.09 15.34 -2.41
C GLY A 348 16.84 14.05 -1.60
N PHE A 349 17.50 13.97 -0.45
CA PHE A 349 17.23 12.96 0.58
C PHE A 349 16.05 13.38 1.44
N LYS A 350 15.35 12.40 2.01
CA LYS A 350 14.12 12.61 2.78
C LYS A 350 14.30 12.14 4.22
N HIS A 351 13.74 12.92 5.14
CA HIS A 351 13.43 12.57 6.52
C HIS A 351 11.91 12.51 6.67
N LEU A 352 11.38 11.46 7.28
CA LEU A 352 9.95 11.32 7.53
C LEU A 352 9.67 11.45 9.02
N SER A 353 8.85 12.44 9.39
CA SER A 353 8.30 12.58 10.74
C SER A 353 6.83 12.16 10.75
N HIS A 354 6.56 10.98 11.33
CA HIS A 354 5.21 10.49 11.52
C HIS A 354 4.83 10.55 13.00
N THR A 355 4.03 11.54 13.37
CA THR A 355 3.77 11.89 14.78
C THR A 355 2.30 11.78 15.19
N SER A 356 1.35 11.93 14.26
CA SER A 356 -0.07 11.91 14.56
C SER A 356 -0.94 11.71 13.32
N HIS A 357 -2.25 11.55 13.50
CA HIS A 357 -3.23 11.67 12.42
C HIS A 357 -3.85 13.06 12.33
N LYS A 358 -3.59 13.94 13.30
CA LYS A 358 -4.20 15.26 13.34
C LYS A 358 -3.30 16.33 12.71
N MET A 359 -3.92 17.20 11.92
CA MET A 359 -3.22 18.24 11.16
C MET A 359 -2.60 19.33 12.05
N ASP A 360 -3.23 19.67 13.18
CA ASP A 360 -2.72 20.64 14.17
C ASP A 360 -1.42 20.14 14.83
N GLU A 361 -1.30 18.84 15.03
CA GLU A 361 -0.09 18.22 15.54
C GLU A 361 1.04 18.20 14.47
N HIS A 362 0.71 18.12 13.17
CA HIS A 362 1.69 18.28 12.10
C HIS A 362 2.29 19.70 12.05
N GLU A 363 1.48 20.73 12.28
CA GLU A 363 1.95 22.12 12.34
C GLU A 363 2.98 22.31 13.45
N THR A 364 2.65 21.79 14.63
CA THR A 364 3.51 21.83 15.80
C THR A 364 4.87 21.19 15.52
N VAL A 365 4.87 19.99 14.92
CA VAL A 365 6.09 19.25 14.57
C VAL A 365 6.90 19.97 13.51
N SER A 366 6.24 20.55 12.50
CA SER A 366 6.91 21.35 11.47
C SER A 366 7.64 22.54 12.10
N GLY A 367 6.98 23.26 13.01
CA GLY A 367 7.59 24.36 13.76
C GLY A 367 8.79 23.92 14.60
N TYR A 368 8.74 22.73 15.22
CA TYR A 368 9.89 22.18 15.94
C TYR A 368 11.06 21.81 15.02
N ILE A 369 10.79 21.22 13.86
CA ILE A 369 11.83 20.92 12.87
C ILE A 369 12.46 22.23 12.40
N GLU A 370 11.68 23.23 12.02
CA GLU A 370 12.19 24.54 11.59
C GLU A 370 13.04 25.23 12.67
N ALA A 371 12.57 25.23 13.92
CA ALA A 371 13.31 25.77 15.04
C ALA A 371 14.66 25.06 15.25
N HIS A 372 14.67 23.73 15.15
CA HIS A 372 15.90 22.94 15.27
C HIS A 372 16.83 23.11 14.07
N LEU A 373 16.31 23.23 12.85
CA LEU A 373 17.12 23.57 11.67
C LEU A 373 17.79 24.94 11.82
N ASN A 374 17.12 25.92 12.42
CA ASN A 374 17.73 27.21 12.75
C ASN A 374 18.83 27.09 13.82
N LEU A 375 18.65 26.19 14.80
CA LEU A 375 19.70 25.85 15.76
C LEU A 375 20.91 25.20 15.05
N VAL A 376 20.68 24.24 14.17
CA VAL A 376 21.73 23.61 13.35
C VAL A 376 22.50 24.67 12.54
N ARG A 377 21.80 25.60 11.88
CA ARG A 377 22.43 26.71 11.12
C ARG A 377 23.32 27.58 12.00
N ARG A 378 22.92 27.90 13.23
CA ARG A 378 23.77 28.62 14.19
C ARG A 378 24.98 27.79 14.60
N ARG A 379 24.76 26.53 14.99
CA ARG A 379 25.84 25.64 15.48
C ARG A 379 26.89 25.36 14.42
N LEU A 380 26.50 25.28 13.14
CA LEU A 380 27.43 25.13 12.02
C LEU A 380 28.29 26.39 11.76
N ARG A 381 27.89 27.56 12.27
CA ARG A 381 28.65 28.83 12.22
C ARG A 381 29.49 29.08 13.48
N ALA A 382 29.36 28.23 14.50
CA ALA A 382 30.13 28.33 15.74
C ALA A 382 31.59 27.86 15.54
N SER A 383 32.35 27.81 16.63
CA SER A 383 33.69 27.22 16.63
C SER A 383 33.63 25.74 16.24
N VAL A 384 34.74 25.23 15.69
CA VAL A 384 34.84 23.83 15.24
C VAL A 384 34.52 22.86 16.37
N ASP A 385 35.03 23.10 17.57
CA ASP A 385 34.82 22.21 18.72
C ASP A 385 33.36 22.20 19.19
N GLU A 386 32.68 23.35 19.21
CA GLU A 386 31.25 23.40 19.51
C GLU A 386 30.40 22.69 18.46
N THR A 387 30.76 22.82 17.17
CA THR A 387 30.04 22.12 16.09
C THR A 387 30.26 20.61 16.18
N ARG A 388 31.49 20.17 16.44
CA ARG A 388 31.81 18.74 16.63
C ARG A 388 31.03 18.15 17.78
N GLU A 389 31.01 18.85 18.92
CA GLU A 389 30.28 18.42 20.10
C GLU A 389 28.77 18.29 19.83
N PHE A 390 28.19 19.25 19.11
CA PHE A 390 26.77 19.23 18.75
C PHE A 390 26.37 18.04 17.85
N PHE A 391 27.28 17.59 16.97
CA PHE A 391 27.05 16.47 16.04
C PHE A 391 27.61 15.14 16.52
N ARG A 392 28.31 15.09 17.66
CA ARG A 392 29.02 13.91 18.17
C ARG A 392 28.11 12.69 18.33
N GLU A 393 26.94 12.86 18.93
CA GLU A 393 25.98 11.76 19.11
C GLU A 393 25.51 11.21 17.77
N ALA A 394 25.10 12.09 16.84
CA ALA A 394 24.65 11.70 15.52
C ALA A 394 25.74 10.99 14.70
N TYR A 395 27.00 11.44 14.85
CA TYR A 395 28.14 10.80 14.19
C TYR A 395 28.44 9.42 14.76
N ASN A 396 28.40 9.26 16.08
CA ASN A 396 28.57 7.96 16.72
C ASN A 396 27.53 6.96 16.21
N GLU A 397 26.26 7.35 16.14
CA GLU A 397 25.19 6.51 15.59
C GLU A 397 25.42 6.18 14.10
N LEU A 398 25.88 7.16 13.31
CA LEU A 398 26.19 6.95 11.89
C LEU A 398 27.31 5.90 11.71
N THR A 399 28.36 5.96 12.53
CA THR A 399 29.48 5.01 12.47
C THR A 399 29.11 3.58 12.87
N ARG A 400 27.97 3.36 13.54
CA ARG A 400 27.46 2.00 13.81
C ARG A 400 26.92 1.32 12.56
N THR A 401 26.38 2.11 11.63
CA THR A 401 25.63 1.63 10.44
C THR A 401 26.41 1.79 9.14
N VAL A 402 27.34 2.74 9.06
CA VAL A 402 28.18 3.00 7.88
C VAL A 402 29.61 2.51 8.13
N GLN A 403 30.03 1.45 7.43
CA GLN A 403 31.37 0.86 7.58
C GLN A 403 32.51 1.83 7.20
N GLU A 404 32.39 2.51 6.05
CA GLU A 404 33.37 3.50 5.57
C GLU A 404 32.82 4.92 5.76
N CYS A 405 32.64 5.32 7.02
CA CYS A 405 32.10 6.64 7.35
C CYS A 405 33.15 7.74 7.11
N PRO A 406 32.85 8.79 6.32
CA PRO A 406 33.73 9.93 6.16
C PRO A 406 33.99 10.65 7.49
N ALA A 407 35.13 11.35 7.61
CA ALA A 407 35.47 12.06 8.83
C ALA A 407 34.41 13.13 9.18
N LEU A 408 34.14 13.29 10.49
CA LEU A 408 33.12 14.23 10.97
C LEU A 408 33.30 15.65 10.42
N ASP A 409 34.54 16.12 10.29
CA ASP A 409 34.81 17.47 9.77
C ASP A 409 34.39 17.63 8.30
N ASP A 410 34.58 16.61 7.48
CA ASP A 410 34.14 16.60 6.08
C ASP A 410 32.62 16.60 5.97
N LEU A 411 31.95 15.83 6.84
CA LEU A 411 30.50 15.83 6.95
C LEU A 411 29.96 17.18 7.41
N ILE A 412 30.60 17.82 8.39
CA ILE A 412 30.26 19.18 8.86
C ILE A 412 30.41 20.21 7.72
N ALA A 413 31.49 20.12 6.93
CA ALA A 413 31.71 20.99 5.78
C ALA A 413 30.60 20.82 4.73
N SER A 414 30.21 19.58 4.41
CA SER A 414 29.09 19.30 3.51
C SER A 414 27.75 19.79 4.09
N ALA A 415 27.52 19.59 5.39
CA ALA A 415 26.31 20.00 6.10
C ALA A 415 26.09 21.52 6.06
N ARG A 416 27.16 22.33 6.17
CA ARG A 416 27.11 23.80 5.98
C ARG A 416 26.50 24.20 4.64
N SER A 417 26.73 23.40 3.60
CA SER A 417 26.14 23.61 2.28
C SER A 417 24.73 23.04 2.18
N ALA A 418 24.50 21.83 2.69
CA ALA A 418 23.23 21.13 2.56
C ALA A 418 22.08 21.86 3.28
N ILE A 419 22.32 22.37 4.49
CA ILE A 419 21.30 22.98 5.35
C ILE A 419 20.66 24.26 4.78
N ARG A 420 21.30 24.89 3.78
CA ARG A 420 20.75 26.06 3.07
C ARG A 420 19.57 25.70 2.17
N HIS A 421 19.47 24.45 1.76
CA HIS A 421 18.42 23.90 0.90
C HIS A 421 17.57 22.87 1.67
N ALA A 422 17.42 23.08 2.97
CA ALA A 422 16.57 22.27 3.81
C ALA A 422 15.14 22.81 3.80
N GLU A 423 14.18 21.97 3.42
CA GLU A 423 12.77 22.31 3.28
C GLU A 423 11.92 21.41 4.17
N VAL A 424 10.91 22.00 4.82
CA VAL A 424 9.91 21.27 5.60
C VAL A 424 8.62 21.20 4.78
N ILE A 425 8.17 19.99 4.49
CA ILE A 425 7.04 19.72 3.59
C ILE A 425 5.95 19.02 4.41
N ARG A 426 4.84 19.71 4.61
CA ARG A 426 3.66 19.17 5.27
C ARG A 426 2.78 18.46 4.25
N ILE A 427 2.39 17.22 4.55
CA ILE A 427 1.51 16.43 3.70
C ILE A 427 0.22 16.20 4.48
N ASN A 428 -0.76 17.06 4.23
CA ASN A 428 -2.01 17.12 4.98
C ASN A 428 -3.18 16.47 4.25
N SER A 429 -3.11 16.30 2.94
CA SER A 429 -4.14 15.62 2.18
C SER A 429 -3.56 14.54 1.26
N LYS A 430 -4.41 13.58 0.89
CA LYS A 430 -4.09 12.52 -0.06
C LYS A 430 -3.89 13.03 -1.50
N ALA A 431 -4.34 14.25 -1.79
CA ALA A 431 -4.23 14.88 -3.10
C ALA A 431 -2.93 15.69 -3.29
N ASP A 432 -2.20 15.96 -2.20
CA ASP A 432 -0.96 16.73 -2.26
C ASP A 432 0.18 15.84 -2.77
N VAL A 433 0.61 16.06 -4.02
CA VAL A 433 1.88 15.53 -4.50
C VAL A 433 2.98 16.44 -3.98
N PRO A 434 3.85 16.00 -3.07
CA PRO A 434 4.89 16.85 -2.51
C PRO A 434 5.92 17.22 -3.59
N VAL A 435 6.24 18.51 -3.67
CA VAL A 435 7.35 19.01 -4.49
C VAL A 435 8.59 19.03 -3.61
N TYR A 436 9.63 18.31 -4.02
CA TYR A 436 10.86 18.18 -3.24
C TYR A 436 11.95 19.14 -3.71
N GLY A 437 12.64 19.77 -2.75
CA GLY A 437 13.86 20.50 -2.97
C GLY A 437 15.06 19.59 -3.30
N PRO A 438 16.17 20.15 -3.78
CA PRO A 438 17.28 19.37 -4.35
C PRO A 438 18.20 18.71 -3.31
N ARG A 439 18.01 18.97 -2.00
CA ARG A 439 18.90 18.44 -0.95
C ARG A 439 18.17 17.79 0.21
N LEU A 440 17.75 18.55 1.21
CA LEU A 440 17.24 17.99 2.47
C LEU A 440 15.74 18.27 2.57
N ASN A 441 14.93 17.23 2.54
CA ASN A 441 13.48 17.35 2.62
C ASN A 441 12.97 16.70 3.91
N PHE A 442 12.27 17.46 4.74
CA PHE A 442 11.66 16.99 5.98
C PHE A 442 10.16 16.86 5.80
N LEU A 443 9.69 15.63 5.62
CA LEU A 443 8.29 15.32 5.39
C LEU A 443 7.57 15.16 6.72
N VAL A 444 6.49 15.89 6.91
CA VAL A 444 5.66 15.82 8.12
C VAL A 444 4.25 15.41 7.72
N GLY A 445 3.76 14.33 8.33
CA GLY A 445 2.39 13.89 8.11
C GLY A 445 2.03 12.65 8.93
N GLY A 446 0.81 12.17 8.69
CA GLY A 446 0.20 11.09 9.47
C GLY A 446 -0.03 9.83 8.66
N ASN A 447 -1.21 9.22 8.85
CA ASN A 447 -1.62 8.00 8.13
C ASN A 447 -1.54 8.11 6.61
N ILE A 448 -1.63 9.32 6.08
CA ILE A 448 -1.51 9.60 4.63
C ILE A 448 -0.13 9.20 4.11
N LEU A 449 0.91 9.26 4.95
CA LEU A 449 2.29 8.86 4.60
C LEU A 449 2.58 7.37 4.85
N GLY A 450 1.68 6.66 5.54
CA GLY A 450 1.93 5.31 6.00
C GLY A 450 1.50 4.19 5.03
N ARG A 451 0.62 4.47 4.05
CA ARG A 451 0.06 3.43 3.17
C ARG A 451 0.01 3.88 1.72
N GLY A 452 0.52 3.06 0.81
CA GLY A 452 0.49 3.29 -0.64
C GLY A 452 1.44 4.34 -1.20
N LEU A 453 2.08 5.17 -0.36
CA LEU A 453 3.10 6.14 -0.80
C LEU A 453 4.50 5.52 -0.73
N THR A 454 5.24 5.58 -1.84
CA THR A 454 6.68 5.25 -1.86
C THR A 454 7.48 6.54 -1.80
N ILE A 455 8.43 6.63 -0.87
CA ILE A 455 9.29 7.81 -0.67
C ILE A 455 10.72 7.43 -1.05
N ASP A 456 11.15 7.84 -2.24
CA ASP A 456 12.50 7.58 -2.73
C ASP A 456 13.54 8.37 -1.94
N ALA A 457 14.71 7.75 -1.71
CA ALA A 457 15.82 8.34 -0.97
C ALA A 457 15.47 8.77 0.47
N LEU A 458 14.57 8.02 1.13
CA LEU A 458 14.29 8.13 2.56
C LEU A 458 15.47 7.56 3.37
N LEU A 459 16.07 8.37 4.25
CA LEU A 459 17.22 7.96 5.06
C LEU A 459 16.90 7.85 6.55
N THR A 460 15.87 8.54 7.03
CA THR A 460 15.56 8.60 8.46
C THR A 460 14.06 8.74 8.65
N THR A 461 13.51 7.88 9.50
CA THR A 461 12.11 7.95 9.93
C THR A 461 12.07 8.19 11.43
N TYR A 462 11.48 9.31 11.83
CA TYR A 462 11.11 9.56 13.20
C TYR A 462 9.64 9.20 13.40
N TYR A 463 9.39 8.17 14.22
CA TYR A 463 8.05 7.65 14.46
C TYR A 463 7.69 7.77 15.93
N ILE A 464 6.61 8.48 16.22
CA ILE A 464 5.98 8.50 17.54
C ILE A 464 4.49 8.28 17.38
N ARG A 465 3.93 7.40 18.21
CA ARG A 465 2.50 7.16 18.26
C ARG A 465 2.04 6.94 19.69
N GLU A 466 0.96 7.62 20.07
CA GLU A 466 0.24 7.37 21.32
C GLU A 466 -0.97 6.47 21.00
N ALA A 467 -0.93 5.22 21.45
CA ALA A 467 -2.08 4.32 21.31
C ALA A 467 -3.11 4.64 22.40
N LYS A 468 -4.33 5.06 22.01
CA LYS A 468 -5.44 5.26 22.97
C LYS A 468 -5.96 3.94 23.54
N THR A 469 -5.74 2.84 22.84
CA THR A 469 -6.18 1.49 23.21
C THR A 469 -5.21 0.52 22.57
N SER A 470 -4.67 -0.42 23.36
CA SER A 470 -3.86 -1.50 22.81
C SER A 470 -4.79 -2.44 22.03
N GLN A 471 -4.55 -2.55 20.73
CA GLN A 471 -5.17 -3.53 19.84
C GLN A 471 -4.12 -4.57 19.46
N MET A 472 -4.52 -5.80 19.11
CA MET A 472 -3.55 -6.86 18.74
C MET A 472 -2.65 -6.48 17.55
N ASP A 473 -3.13 -5.63 16.63
CA ASP A 473 -2.37 -5.04 15.52
C ASP A 473 -1.46 -3.86 15.94
N SER A 474 -1.55 -3.41 17.20
CA SER A 474 -0.68 -2.39 17.80
C SER A 474 0.21 -2.94 18.92
N VAL A 475 0.22 -4.25 19.16
CA VAL A 475 1.16 -4.88 20.09
C VAL A 475 2.46 -5.11 19.31
N LEU A 476 3.50 -4.35 19.66
CA LEU A 476 4.88 -4.65 19.30
C LEU A 476 5.41 -5.79 20.15
#